data_AF-A0AAW1N9W8-F1
#
_entry.id   AF-A0AAW1N9W8-F1
#
_cell.length_a   1.000
_cell.length_b   1.000
_cell.length_c   1.000
_cell.angle_alpha   90.00
_cell.angle_beta   90.00
_cell.angle_gamma   90.00
#
_symmetry.space_group_name_H-M   'P 1'
#
loop_
_entity.id
_entity.type
_entity.pdbx_description
1 polymer ?
#
loop_
_entity_poly.entity_id
_entity_poly.type
_entity_poly.pdbx_seq_one_letter_code
_entity_poly.pdbx_strand_id
1 'polypeptide(L)'
;MFCTVLNYICLRILGVGPYEGDDNACPRARKWILDHGSATHIPSWGKTWLSILGLFDWSGTNPMPPEFWMLPSFMPMLPAKMWCYTRMVYMPMSYLYGKRFVGPVTPLIMQLREELFNEPFDQIKWKKVRHSCALEDVYYPHPLIQDLMWDSLYIITEPLLTRWPFNKLIRERALQVTMNHIHYEDENSRYITIGCVEKVLCMLACWVEDPNGICFKKHLARIPDYLWIAEDGLKMQVFGSQLWDCCFAVQALVASDLSLSEIGFALKNGHFYIKESQVKDNPSGDFKTMYRHVSKGSWTFSDQDHGWQTSDCTAEALKCCLMLSTMNPEIVGQKIDSSLLYHSVNLLLSYQSENGGLSSWEPAGAQAWLELLNPTEVFADIVIEYEYVECTSSAIQALVLFKKLHPEHKTVEIDDFIVKASKFLEDNQYPNGSWYGNWGICFIYGTWLGIGGLIAAGKSYSNCVAISKAVQFLLTS
;
A
#
# COMPACT_ATOMS: atom_id res chain seq x y z
N MET A 1 -18.62 1.73 -11.13
CA MET A 1 -19.23 2.99 -10.62
C MET A 1 -18.18 3.94 -10.06
N PHE A 2 -17.26 3.42 -9.25
CA PHE A 2 -16.20 4.15 -8.55
C PHE A 2 -15.40 5.11 -9.44
N CYS A 3 -14.74 4.58 -10.47
CA CYS A 3 -13.89 5.38 -11.35
C CYS A 3 -14.69 6.42 -12.14
N THR A 4 -15.85 6.06 -12.70
CA THR A 4 -16.66 6.97 -13.53
C THR A 4 -17.15 8.18 -12.73
N VAL A 5 -17.67 7.97 -11.52
CA VAL A 5 -18.18 9.07 -10.68
C VAL A 5 -17.04 10.00 -10.25
N LEU A 6 -15.92 9.45 -9.75
CA LEU A 6 -14.81 10.27 -9.28
C LEU A 6 -14.16 11.05 -10.43
N ASN A 7 -13.93 10.42 -11.59
CA ASN A 7 -13.34 11.12 -12.74
C ASN A 7 -14.30 12.15 -13.34
N TYR A 8 -15.61 11.88 -13.36
CA TYR A 8 -16.61 12.89 -13.73
C TYR A 8 -16.51 14.11 -12.82
N ILE A 9 -16.48 13.91 -11.50
CA ILE A 9 -16.32 15.01 -10.54
C ILE A 9 -15.01 15.77 -10.77
N CYS A 10 -13.89 15.08 -11.02
CA CYS A 10 -12.62 15.71 -11.35
C CYS A 10 -12.74 16.60 -12.60
N LEU A 11 -13.35 16.13 -13.69
CA LEU A 11 -13.58 16.93 -14.89
C LEU A 11 -14.40 18.19 -14.58
N ARG A 12 -15.46 18.05 -13.79
CA ARG A 12 -16.33 19.17 -13.38
C ARG A 12 -15.59 20.18 -12.48
N ILE A 13 -14.74 19.71 -11.57
CA ILE A 13 -13.87 20.57 -10.73
C ILE A 13 -12.84 21.31 -11.59
N LEU A 14 -12.30 20.67 -12.63
CA LEU A 14 -11.36 21.26 -13.58
C LEU A 14 -12.04 22.20 -14.60
N GLY A 15 -13.35 22.39 -14.50
CA GLY A 15 -14.09 23.39 -15.29
C GLY A 15 -14.75 22.86 -16.55
N VAL A 16 -14.68 21.56 -16.86
CA VAL A 16 -15.37 20.96 -18.00
C VAL A 16 -16.87 20.93 -17.72
N GLY A 17 -17.71 21.47 -18.61
CA GLY A 17 -19.18 21.49 -18.49
C GLY A 17 -19.83 20.09 -18.42
N PRO A 18 -21.08 19.98 -17.91
CA PRO A 18 -21.78 18.69 -17.82
C PRO A 18 -22.22 18.16 -19.19
N TYR A 19 -22.23 19.04 -20.19
CA TYR A 19 -22.53 18.74 -21.59
C TYR A 19 -21.28 18.81 -22.50
N GLU A 20 -20.08 18.86 -21.90
CA GLU A 20 -18.80 19.06 -22.59
C GLU A 20 -17.85 17.85 -22.41
N GLY A 21 -16.59 18.04 -22.78
CA GLY A 21 -15.52 17.03 -22.71
C GLY A 21 -15.29 16.31 -24.02
N ASP A 22 -14.05 15.85 -24.22
CA ASP A 22 -13.64 15.11 -25.42
C ASP A 22 -14.54 13.89 -25.65
N ASP A 23 -14.97 13.69 -26.90
CA ASP A 23 -15.87 12.60 -27.28
C ASP A 23 -17.14 12.50 -26.40
N ASN A 24 -17.68 13.67 -26.00
CA ASN A 24 -18.82 13.81 -25.11
C ASN A 24 -18.64 13.05 -23.77
N ALA A 25 -17.44 13.08 -23.21
CA ALA A 25 -17.09 12.36 -21.99
C ALA A 25 -18.05 12.63 -20.83
N CYS A 26 -18.37 13.89 -20.50
CA CYS A 26 -19.28 14.21 -19.39
C CYS A 26 -20.71 13.69 -19.64
N PRO A 27 -21.37 13.96 -20.80
CA PRO A 27 -22.67 13.38 -21.11
C PRO A 27 -22.72 11.85 -20.99
N ARG A 28 -21.71 11.16 -21.53
CA ARG A 28 -21.65 9.69 -21.52
C ARG A 28 -21.43 9.15 -20.12
N ALA A 29 -20.49 9.73 -19.38
CA ALA A 29 -20.22 9.35 -17.99
C ALA A 29 -21.46 9.57 -17.12
N ARG A 30 -22.11 10.73 -17.24
CA ARG A 30 -23.34 11.03 -16.50
C ARG A 30 -24.46 10.05 -16.83
N LYS A 31 -24.71 9.79 -18.12
CA LYS A 31 -25.71 8.80 -18.54
C LYS A 31 -25.41 7.43 -17.94
N TRP A 32 -24.16 6.98 -18.05
CA TRP A 32 -23.75 5.70 -17.49
C TRP A 32 -23.95 5.65 -15.97
N ILE A 33 -23.59 6.70 -15.23
CA ILE A 33 -23.79 6.79 -13.77
C ILE A 33 -25.27 6.62 -13.42
N LEU A 34 -26.16 7.38 -14.08
CA LEU A 34 -27.59 7.36 -13.80
C LEU A 34 -28.24 6.01 -14.15
N ASP A 35 -27.84 5.41 -15.28
CA ASP A 35 -28.34 4.10 -15.75
C ASP A 35 -27.94 2.95 -14.80
N HIS A 36 -26.84 3.09 -14.03
CA HIS A 36 -26.31 2.06 -13.12
C HIS A 36 -26.62 2.33 -11.64
N GLY A 37 -27.74 3.00 -11.37
CA GLY A 37 -28.22 3.24 -10.01
C GLY A 37 -27.72 4.51 -9.36
N SER A 38 -27.07 5.42 -10.10
CA SER A 38 -26.54 6.71 -9.65
C SER A 38 -25.37 6.61 -8.66
N ALA A 39 -24.84 7.76 -8.23
CA ALA A 39 -23.75 7.83 -7.25
C ALA A 39 -24.11 7.24 -5.86
N THR A 40 -25.38 6.86 -5.61
CA THR A 40 -25.76 6.09 -4.41
C THR A 40 -25.16 4.68 -4.35
N HIS A 41 -24.75 4.12 -5.49
CA HIS A 41 -24.16 2.78 -5.61
C HIS A 41 -22.62 2.80 -5.70
N ILE A 42 -21.98 3.94 -5.43
CA ILE A 42 -20.53 4.02 -5.40
C ILE A 42 -19.96 3.17 -4.22
N PRO A 43 -18.82 2.48 -4.36
CA PRO A 43 -18.20 1.70 -3.27
C PRO A 43 -17.81 2.53 -2.04
N SER A 44 -17.48 1.87 -0.92
CA SER A 44 -17.28 2.51 0.39
C SER A 44 -16.28 3.68 0.36
N TRP A 45 -15.13 3.53 -0.28
CA TRP A 45 -14.13 4.60 -0.44
C TRP A 45 -14.67 5.78 -1.23
N GLY A 46 -15.49 5.52 -2.25
CA GLY A 46 -16.18 6.56 -3.00
C GLY A 46 -17.18 7.31 -2.15
N LYS A 47 -17.97 6.61 -1.33
CA LYS A 47 -18.92 7.24 -0.39
C LYS A 47 -18.20 8.17 0.58
N THR A 48 -17.02 7.79 1.07
CA THR A 48 -16.18 8.63 1.93
C THR A 48 -15.78 9.92 1.20
N TRP A 49 -15.23 9.84 -0.01
CA TRP A 49 -14.88 11.03 -0.81
C TRP A 49 -16.07 11.92 -1.13
N LEU A 50 -17.20 11.33 -1.52
CA LEU A 50 -18.41 12.10 -1.80
C LEU A 50 -18.98 12.74 -0.52
N SER A 51 -18.86 12.10 0.63
CA SER A 51 -19.30 12.68 1.91
C SER A 51 -18.44 13.87 2.30
N ILE A 52 -17.12 13.77 2.14
CA ILE A 52 -16.17 14.87 2.33
C ILE A 52 -16.50 16.05 1.41
N LEU A 53 -16.86 15.80 0.14
CA LEU A 53 -17.23 16.84 -0.82
C LEU A 53 -18.63 17.44 -0.61
N GLY A 54 -19.47 16.82 0.23
CA GLY A 54 -20.87 17.21 0.42
C GLY A 54 -21.81 16.70 -0.67
N LEU A 55 -21.42 15.66 -1.41
CA LEU A 55 -22.21 14.94 -2.41
C LEU A 55 -22.83 13.66 -1.86
N PHE A 56 -22.63 13.35 -0.59
CA PHE A 56 -23.19 12.17 0.05
C PHE A 56 -23.37 12.48 1.55
N ASP A 57 -24.43 11.99 2.17
CA ASP A 57 -24.60 12.16 3.62
C ASP A 57 -23.87 11.05 4.38
N TRP A 58 -23.09 11.41 5.41
CA TRP A 58 -22.36 10.45 6.25
C TRP A 58 -23.24 9.33 6.84
N SER A 59 -24.55 9.53 6.97
CA SER A 59 -25.47 8.49 7.43
C SER A 59 -25.69 7.36 6.41
N GLY A 60 -25.28 7.54 5.15
CA GLY A 60 -25.26 6.50 4.15
C GLY A 60 -23.89 5.82 3.97
N THR A 61 -22.92 6.06 4.86
CA THR A 61 -21.66 5.30 4.87
C THR A 61 -21.67 4.28 6.00
N ASN A 62 -20.89 3.21 5.85
CA ASN A 62 -20.61 2.33 6.98
C ASN A 62 -19.73 3.06 8.03
N PRO A 63 -19.88 2.75 9.33
CA PRO A 63 -19.12 3.44 10.36
C PRO A 63 -17.61 3.24 10.25
N MET A 64 -16.85 4.32 10.36
CA MET A 64 -15.38 4.32 10.47
C MET A 64 -14.97 4.99 11.80
N PRO A 65 -15.26 4.38 12.96
CA PRO A 65 -15.12 5.05 14.25
C PRO A 65 -13.65 5.32 14.59
N PRO A 66 -13.25 6.58 14.91
CA PRO A 66 -11.88 6.88 15.35
C PRO A 66 -11.53 6.20 16.69
N GLU A 67 -12.51 5.75 17.47
CA GLU A 67 -12.30 4.97 18.70
C GLU A 67 -11.51 3.69 18.48
N PHE A 68 -11.49 3.20 17.24
CA PHE A 68 -10.67 2.07 16.79
C PHE A 68 -9.18 2.24 17.14
N TRP A 69 -8.66 3.48 17.13
CA TRP A 69 -7.28 3.81 17.45
C TRP A 69 -6.93 3.76 18.94
N MET A 70 -7.95 3.65 19.81
CA MET A 70 -7.77 3.55 21.27
C MET A 70 -7.95 2.13 21.79
N LEU A 71 -8.09 1.13 20.92
CA LEU A 71 -8.27 -0.26 21.33
C LEU A 71 -7.06 -0.76 22.15
N PRO A 72 -7.28 -1.53 23.23
CA PRO A 72 -6.19 -2.14 23.97
C PRO A 72 -5.36 -3.12 23.13
N SER A 73 -4.07 -3.24 23.43
CA SER A 73 -3.13 -4.05 22.63
C SER A 73 -3.47 -5.55 22.55
N PHE A 74 -4.18 -6.08 23.55
CA PHE A 74 -4.60 -7.48 23.58
C PHE A 74 -5.75 -7.78 22.60
N MET A 75 -6.47 -6.77 22.12
CA MET A 75 -7.57 -6.98 21.17
C MET A 75 -7.04 -7.45 19.82
N PRO A 76 -7.69 -8.42 19.16
CA PRO A 76 -7.24 -8.92 17.85
C PRO A 76 -7.40 -7.86 16.75
N MET A 77 -8.41 -7.00 16.85
CA MET A 77 -8.71 -5.92 15.89
C MET A 77 -7.89 -4.65 16.15
N LEU A 78 -6.78 -4.72 16.89
CA LEU A 78 -5.92 -3.54 17.10
C LEU A 78 -5.36 -3.07 15.73
N PRO A 79 -5.43 -1.77 15.38
CA PRO A 79 -4.93 -1.27 14.10
C PRO A 79 -3.46 -1.66 13.83
N ALA A 80 -2.63 -1.77 14.87
CA ALA A 80 -1.23 -2.18 14.75
C ALA A 80 -1.02 -3.57 14.12
N LYS A 81 -2.04 -4.44 14.17
CA LYS A 81 -2.00 -5.80 13.61
C LYS A 81 -2.53 -5.84 12.18
N MET A 82 -3.16 -4.76 11.71
CA MET A 82 -3.68 -4.68 10.36
C MET A 82 -2.58 -4.29 9.38
N TRP A 83 -2.75 -4.69 8.13
CA TRP A 83 -1.88 -4.31 7.04
C TRP A 83 -1.67 -2.79 7.01
N CYS A 84 -0.42 -2.37 6.82
CA CYS A 84 -0.02 -0.98 6.92
C CYS A 84 -0.80 -0.09 5.96
N TYR A 85 -0.93 -0.50 4.71
CA TYR A 85 -1.63 0.30 3.70
C TYR A 85 -3.08 0.56 4.09
N THR A 86 -3.80 -0.48 4.54
CA THR A 86 -5.19 -0.35 4.98
C THR A 86 -5.33 0.51 6.22
N ARG A 87 -4.57 0.26 7.28
CA ARG A 87 -4.70 1.06 8.51
C ARG A 87 -4.36 2.52 8.24
N MET A 88 -3.35 2.79 7.42
CA MET A 88 -2.92 4.15 7.10
C MET A 88 -3.97 4.89 6.28
N VAL A 89 -4.67 4.24 5.33
CA VAL A 89 -5.79 4.87 4.62
C VAL A 89 -6.98 5.12 5.54
N TYR A 90 -7.37 4.15 6.37
CA TYR A 90 -8.53 4.29 7.25
C TYR A 90 -8.30 5.24 8.42
N MET A 91 -7.04 5.58 8.75
CA MET A 91 -6.70 6.54 9.81
C MET A 91 -7.30 7.93 9.56
N PRO A 92 -6.92 8.67 8.50
CA PRO A 92 -7.52 9.96 8.20
C PRO A 92 -9.00 9.84 7.79
N MET A 93 -9.44 8.75 7.16
CA MET A 93 -10.87 8.53 6.89
C MET A 93 -11.68 8.50 8.18
N SER A 94 -11.20 7.78 9.21
CA SER A 94 -11.87 7.69 10.51
C SER A 94 -11.87 9.02 11.26
N TYR A 95 -10.81 9.83 11.13
CA TYR A 95 -10.77 11.18 11.68
C TYR A 95 -11.82 12.08 11.03
N LEU A 96 -11.87 12.12 9.69
CA LEU A 96 -12.83 12.94 8.93
C LEU A 96 -14.27 12.47 9.15
N TYR A 97 -14.51 11.16 9.18
CA TYR A 97 -15.79 10.56 9.55
C TYR A 97 -16.18 10.97 10.97
N GLY A 98 -15.28 10.80 11.94
CA GLY A 98 -15.52 11.11 13.34
C GLY A 98 -15.86 12.58 13.60
N LYS A 99 -15.25 13.50 12.83
CA LYS A 99 -15.57 14.94 12.79
C LYS A 99 -16.84 15.26 12.01
N ARG A 100 -17.36 14.31 11.21
CA ARG A 100 -18.41 14.52 10.20
C ARG A 100 -18.06 15.68 9.27
N PHE A 101 -16.79 15.74 8.84
CA PHE A 101 -16.30 16.83 8.01
C PHE A 101 -17.02 16.83 6.66
N VAL A 102 -17.47 18.01 6.23
CA VAL A 102 -18.05 18.27 4.92
C VAL A 102 -17.48 19.59 4.43
N GLY A 103 -16.95 19.59 3.21
CA GLY A 103 -16.45 20.79 2.55
C GLY A 103 -17.56 21.81 2.26
N PRO A 104 -17.20 23.05 1.87
CA PRO A 104 -18.18 24.06 1.54
C PRO A 104 -19.10 23.63 0.38
N VAL A 105 -20.41 23.79 0.55
CA VAL A 105 -21.40 23.54 -0.51
C VAL A 105 -21.38 24.70 -1.50
N THR A 106 -20.57 24.59 -2.55
CA THR A 106 -20.44 25.59 -3.61
C THR A 106 -21.52 25.43 -4.69
N PRO A 107 -21.70 26.40 -5.60
CA PRO A 107 -22.60 26.23 -6.76
C PRO A 107 -22.28 24.99 -7.60
N LEU A 108 -20.99 24.62 -7.73
CA LEU A 108 -20.60 23.39 -8.42
C LEU A 108 -21.09 22.15 -7.68
N ILE A 109 -20.96 22.10 -6.36
CA ILE A 109 -21.48 20.98 -5.55
C ILE A 109 -22.99 20.87 -5.70
N MET A 110 -23.71 21.99 -5.73
CA MET A 110 -25.17 21.99 -5.97
C MET A 110 -25.52 21.42 -7.34
N GLN A 111 -24.79 21.79 -8.40
CA GLN A 111 -24.98 21.22 -9.74
C GLN A 111 -24.69 19.72 -9.75
N LEU A 112 -23.59 19.28 -9.13
CA LEU A 112 -23.23 17.86 -9.05
C LEU A 112 -24.30 17.02 -8.34
N ARG A 113 -25.00 17.58 -7.34
CA ARG A 113 -26.16 16.92 -6.69
C ARG A 113 -27.35 16.71 -7.63
N GLU A 114 -27.52 17.54 -8.65
CA GLU A 114 -28.54 17.36 -9.70
C GLU A 114 -28.04 16.45 -10.83
N GLU A 115 -26.74 16.40 -11.04
CA GLU A 115 -26.12 15.65 -12.14
C GLU A 115 -25.97 14.16 -11.83
N LEU A 116 -25.63 13.81 -10.58
CA LEU A 116 -25.16 12.48 -10.20
C LEU A 116 -26.20 11.54 -9.58
N PHE A 117 -27.43 12.02 -9.36
CA PHE A 117 -28.49 11.31 -8.62
C PHE A 117 -29.78 11.19 -9.44
N ASN A 118 -30.46 10.04 -9.33
CA ASN A 118 -31.73 9.78 -10.01
C ASN A 118 -32.94 10.42 -9.30
N GLU A 119 -32.79 10.81 -8.04
CA GLU A 119 -33.81 11.44 -7.20
C GLU A 119 -33.26 12.76 -6.66
N PRO A 120 -34.12 13.74 -6.30
CA PRO A 120 -33.68 14.96 -5.64
C PRO A 120 -32.85 14.65 -4.39
N PHE A 121 -31.70 15.33 -4.26
CA PHE A 121 -30.69 15.04 -3.24
C PHE A 121 -31.23 15.02 -1.79
N ASP A 122 -32.18 15.90 -1.50
CA ASP A 122 -32.84 16.04 -0.19
C ASP A 122 -33.85 14.92 0.11
N GLN A 123 -34.28 14.17 -0.91
CA GLN A 123 -35.24 13.06 -0.78
C GLN A 123 -34.55 11.69 -0.67
N ILE A 124 -33.25 11.62 -0.93
CA ILE A 124 -32.47 10.38 -0.86
C ILE A 124 -32.47 9.84 0.58
N LYS A 125 -32.88 8.58 0.72
CA LYS A 125 -32.87 7.87 2.02
C LYS A 125 -31.49 7.30 2.29
N TRP A 126 -30.53 8.15 2.65
CA TRP A 126 -29.11 7.83 2.81
C TRP A 126 -28.83 6.55 3.62
N LYS A 127 -29.53 6.35 4.74
CA LYS A 127 -29.39 5.14 5.57
C LYS A 127 -29.61 3.83 4.82
N LYS A 128 -30.45 3.83 3.78
CA LYS A 128 -30.80 2.65 2.99
C LYS A 128 -29.76 2.31 1.93
N VAL A 129 -28.94 3.27 1.52
CA VAL A 129 -27.92 3.06 0.46
C VAL A 129 -26.55 2.71 1.03
N ARG A 130 -26.46 2.51 2.35
CA ARG A 130 -25.20 2.20 3.06
C ARG A 130 -24.51 0.93 2.56
N HIS A 131 -25.31 -0.09 2.27
CA HIS A 131 -24.82 -1.37 1.73
C HIS A 131 -24.98 -1.47 0.21
N SER A 132 -25.45 -0.41 -0.45
CA SER A 132 -25.55 -0.38 -1.92
C SER A 132 -24.18 -0.23 -2.54
N CYS A 133 -23.83 -1.12 -3.46
CA CYS A 133 -22.65 -1.05 -4.30
C CYS A 133 -23.02 -1.53 -5.71
N ALA A 134 -22.48 -0.90 -6.74
CA ALA A 134 -22.72 -1.30 -8.12
C ALA A 134 -22.06 -2.65 -8.38
N LEU A 135 -22.77 -3.57 -9.05
CA LEU A 135 -22.32 -4.94 -9.28
C LEU A 135 -20.96 -4.99 -10.00
N GLU A 136 -20.69 -4.03 -10.89
CA GLU A 136 -19.45 -3.91 -11.63
C GLU A 136 -18.23 -3.65 -10.75
N ASP A 137 -18.42 -3.11 -9.55
CA ASP A 137 -17.35 -2.79 -8.60
C ASP A 137 -17.22 -3.83 -7.47
N VAL A 138 -18.15 -4.79 -7.36
CA VAL A 138 -18.12 -5.79 -6.28
C VAL A 138 -17.14 -6.92 -6.63
N TYR A 139 -15.90 -6.77 -6.18
CA TYR A 139 -14.88 -7.81 -6.23
C TYR A 139 -14.90 -8.69 -4.97
N TYR A 140 -15.07 -8.08 -3.80
CA TYR A 140 -15.12 -8.73 -2.50
C TYR A 140 -16.49 -8.50 -1.84
N PRO A 141 -17.47 -9.40 -2.04
CA PRO A 141 -18.80 -9.24 -1.45
C PRO A 141 -18.75 -9.44 0.07
N HIS A 142 -19.45 -8.58 0.81
CA HIS A 142 -19.52 -8.70 2.26
C HIS A 142 -20.27 -9.98 2.68
N PRO A 143 -19.69 -10.84 3.55
CA PRO A 143 -20.44 -11.92 4.16
C PRO A 143 -21.47 -11.35 5.15
N LEU A 144 -22.59 -12.05 5.35
CA LEU A 144 -23.68 -11.60 6.24
C LEU A 144 -23.21 -11.23 7.65
N ILE A 145 -22.21 -11.93 8.19
CA ILE A 145 -21.66 -11.63 9.52
C ILE A 145 -21.07 -10.22 9.58
N GLN A 146 -20.46 -9.77 8.49
CA GLN A 146 -19.89 -8.44 8.37
C GLN A 146 -21.01 -7.40 8.36
N ASP A 147 -22.05 -7.58 7.53
CA ASP A 147 -23.19 -6.66 7.50
C ASP A 147 -23.86 -6.52 8.87
N LEU A 148 -24.06 -7.63 9.59
CA LEU A 148 -24.61 -7.62 10.95
C LEU A 148 -23.74 -6.86 11.95
N MET A 149 -22.42 -7.01 11.86
CA MET A 149 -21.48 -6.26 12.69
C MET A 149 -21.55 -4.76 12.36
N TRP A 150 -21.63 -4.38 11.09
CA TRP A 150 -21.63 -2.99 10.64
C TRP A 150 -22.96 -2.32 10.99
N ASP A 151 -24.07 -3.06 10.89
CA ASP A 151 -25.40 -2.66 11.37
C ASP A 151 -25.40 -2.45 12.87
N SER A 152 -24.78 -3.34 13.64
CA SER A 152 -24.67 -3.20 15.09
C SER A 152 -23.88 -1.95 15.47
N LEU A 153 -22.74 -1.71 14.81
CA LEU A 153 -21.95 -0.48 15.01
C LEU A 153 -22.76 0.77 14.65
N TYR A 154 -23.51 0.73 13.55
CA TYR A 154 -24.28 1.87 13.06
C TYR A 154 -25.51 2.20 13.92
N ILE A 155 -26.25 1.18 14.35
CA ILE A 155 -27.52 1.35 15.08
C ILE A 155 -27.28 1.59 16.57
N ILE A 156 -26.24 0.99 17.14
CA ILE A 156 -25.99 1.01 18.59
C ILE A 156 -24.80 1.91 18.91
N THR A 157 -23.61 1.57 18.41
CA THR A 157 -22.35 2.19 18.84
C THR A 157 -22.25 3.65 18.42
N GLU A 158 -22.57 3.98 17.16
CA GLU A 158 -22.47 5.34 16.64
C GLU A 158 -23.40 6.33 17.37
N PRO A 159 -24.71 6.04 17.60
CA PRO A 159 -25.58 6.90 18.39
C PRO A 159 -25.13 7.09 19.83
N LEU A 160 -24.48 6.08 20.44
CA LEU A 160 -23.92 6.21 21.78
C LEU A 160 -22.69 7.14 21.80
N LEU A 161 -21.74 6.94 20.88
CA LEU A 161 -20.48 7.70 20.82
C LEU A 161 -20.66 9.13 20.31
N THR A 162 -21.73 9.43 19.59
CA THR A 162 -22.03 10.79 19.09
C THR A 162 -22.85 11.63 20.08
N ARG A 163 -23.29 11.06 21.21
CA ARG A 163 -24.08 11.76 22.24
C ARG A 163 -23.28 12.01 23.51
N TRP A 164 -23.68 13.02 24.26
CA TRP A 164 -23.14 13.28 25.60
C TRP A 164 -23.49 12.12 26.55
N PRO A 165 -22.58 11.66 27.43
CA PRO A 165 -21.23 12.18 27.67
C PRO A 165 -20.13 11.55 26.82
N PHE A 166 -20.40 10.45 26.12
CA PHE A 166 -19.40 9.66 25.39
C PHE A 166 -18.74 10.42 24.25
N ASN A 167 -19.46 11.33 23.60
CA ASN A 167 -18.87 12.18 22.57
C ASN A 167 -17.70 13.03 23.11
N LYS A 168 -17.90 13.65 24.27
CA LYS A 168 -16.87 14.49 24.91
C LYS A 168 -15.74 13.66 25.54
N LEU A 169 -16.07 12.52 26.14
CA LEU A 169 -15.10 11.74 26.91
C LEU A 169 -14.32 10.72 26.05
N ILE A 170 -14.93 10.21 24.97
CA ILE A 170 -14.39 9.12 24.15
C ILE A 170 -14.11 9.60 22.73
N ARG A 171 -15.10 10.13 22.00
CA ARG A 171 -14.93 10.53 20.58
C ARG A 171 -13.89 11.63 20.42
N GLU A 172 -13.95 12.69 21.22
CA GLU A 172 -12.95 13.77 21.18
C GLU A 172 -11.54 13.26 21.47
N ARG A 173 -11.38 12.38 22.46
CA ARG A 173 -10.09 11.75 22.78
C ARG A 173 -9.60 10.87 21.63
N ALA A 174 -10.49 10.10 21.03
CA ALA A 174 -10.16 9.24 19.90
C ALA A 174 -9.72 10.05 18.68
N LEU A 175 -10.37 11.19 18.41
CA LEU A 175 -9.96 12.11 17.36
C LEU A 175 -8.55 12.68 17.63
N GLN A 176 -8.24 13.05 18.88
CA GLN A 176 -6.90 13.52 19.23
C GLN A 176 -5.84 12.42 19.05
N VAL A 177 -6.12 11.19 19.49
CA VAL A 177 -5.21 10.05 19.30
C VAL A 177 -4.98 9.79 17.80
N THR A 178 -6.06 9.79 17.02
CA THR A 178 -5.99 9.59 15.56
C THR A 178 -5.13 10.67 14.91
N MET A 179 -5.36 11.95 15.24
CA MET A 179 -4.58 13.06 14.69
C MET A 179 -3.10 13.02 15.11
N ASN A 180 -2.79 12.54 16.32
CA ASN A 180 -1.41 12.32 16.74
C ASN A 180 -0.71 11.25 15.88
N HIS A 181 -1.41 10.18 15.50
CA HIS A 181 -0.85 9.20 14.56
C HIS A 181 -0.65 9.80 13.15
N ILE A 182 -1.58 10.63 12.68
CA ILE A 182 -1.44 11.33 11.39
C ILE A 182 -0.21 12.23 11.39
N HIS A 183 -0.04 13.10 12.40
CA HIS A 183 1.14 13.96 12.51
C HIS A 183 2.44 13.17 12.61
N TYR A 184 2.42 12.05 13.35
CA TYR A 184 3.58 11.18 13.45
C TYR A 184 3.98 10.58 12.11
N GLU A 185 3.01 10.07 11.34
CA GLU A 185 3.29 9.57 10.00
C GLU A 185 3.82 10.67 9.08
N ASP A 186 3.16 11.82 9.09
CA ASP A 186 3.53 12.98 8.29
C ASP A 186 4.98 13.39 8.54
N GLU A 187 5.41 13.45 9.80
CA GLU A 187 6.79 13.79 10.13
C GLU A 187 7.80 12.72 9.68
N ASN A 188 7.48 11.44 9.88
CA ASN A 188 8.40 10.33 9.60
C ASN A 188 8.55 10.02 8.11
N SER A 189 7.54 10.33 7.30
CA SER A 189 7.56 10.22 5.84
C SER A 189 7.85 11.55 5.14
N ARG A 190 8.20 12.60 5.90
CA ARG A 190 8.43 13.96 5.38
C ARG A 190 7.28 14.47 4.52
N TYR A 191 6.05 14.16 4.94
CA TYR A 191 4.78 14.52 4.33
C TYR A 191 4.56 13.88 2.94
N ILE A 192 5.33 12.85 2.59
CA ILE A 192 5.09 11.99 1.43
C ILE A 192 4.02 10.97 1.79
N THR A 193 4.09 10.36 2.99
CA THR A 193 3.19 9.31 3.48
C THR A 193 3.32 7.96 2.74
N ILE A 194 2.55 6.92 3.10
CA ILE A 194 2.73 5.57 2.52
C ILE A 194 2.21 5.47 1.09
N GLY A 195 1.26 6.32 0.67
CA GLY A 195 0.53 6.15 -0.59
C GLY A 195 -0.29 7.37 -0.99
N CYS A 196 -0.64 7.49 -2.27
CA CYS A 196 -1.32 8.69 -2.80
C CYS A 196 -2.68 8.97 -2.16
N VAL A 197 -3.45 7.92 -1.88
CA VAL A 197 -4.77 8.04 -1.24
C VAL A 197 -4.62 8.57 0.18
N GLU A 198 -3.69 8.00 0.95
CA GLU A 198 -3.43 8.42 2.32
C GLU A 198 -2.80 9.82 2.37
N LYS A 199 -1.86 10.13 1.47
CA LYS A 199 -1.25 11.46 1.32
C LYS A 199 -2.30 12.57 1.24
N VAL A 200 -3.31 12.42 0.38
CA VAL A 200 -4.33 13.47 0.21
C VAL A 200 -5.30 13.53 1.39
N LEU A 201 -5.56 12.41 2.05
CA LEU A 201 -6.45 12.35 3.21
C LEU A 201 -5.77 12.91 4.48
N CYS A 202 -4.50 12.61 4.71
CA CYS A 202 -3.69 13.17 5.80
C CYS A 202 -3.48 14.68 5.60
N MET A 203 -3.19 15.11 4.36
CA MET A 203 -3.17 16.53 4.00
C MET A 203 -4.50 17.22 4.34
N LEU A 204 -5.62 16.60 3.98
CA LEU A 204 -6.95 17.15 4.28
C LEU A 204 -7.22 17.16 5.78
N ALA A 205 -6.86 16.11 6.53
CA ALA A 205 -7.01 16.06 7.99
C ALA A 205 -6.23 17.20 8.66
N CYS A 206 -4.99 17.44 8.24
CA CYS A 206 -4.17 18.58 8.66
C CYS A 206 -4.82 19.94 8.32
N TRP A 207 -5.43 20.08 7.14
CA TRP A 207 -6.18 21.29 6.79
C TRP A 207 -7.44 21.46 7.65
N VAL A 208 -8.16 20.39 7.97
CA VAL A 208 -9.35 20.43 8.84
C VAL A 208 -8.98 20.78 10.28
N GLU A 209 -7.81 20.35 10.76
CA GLU A 209 -7.29 20.73 12.08
C GLU A 209 -6.87 22.21 12.11
N ASP A 210 -6.01 22.64 11.18
CA ASP A 210 -5.58 24.03 11.04
C ASP A 210 -5.28 24.37 9.56
N PRO A 211 -6.19 25.08 8.86
CA PRO A 211 -6.01 25.47 7.46
C PRO A 211 -4.76 26.33 7.20
N ASN A 212 -4.25 27.03 8.23
CA ASN A 212 -3.08 27.89 8.13
C ASN A 212 -1.82 27.25 8.73
N GLY A 213 -1.94 26.02 9.23
CA GLY A 213 -0.93 25.29 9.96
C GLY A 213 0.28 24.92 9.10
N ILE A 214 1.41 24.71 9.78
CA ILE A 214 2.65 24.33 9.10
C ILE A 214 2.57 22.93 8.48
N CYS A 215 1.84 21.99 9.10
CA CYS A 215 1.67 20.63 8.60
C CYS A 215 0.99 20.63 7.23
N PHE A 216 -0.11 21.38 7.06
CA PHE A 216 -0.79 21.53 5.78
C PHE A 216 0.13 22.14 4.70
N LYS A 217 0.92 23.18 5.04
CA LYS A 217 1.86 23.81 4.11
C LYS A 217 2.97 22.85 3.64
N LYS A 218 3.48 22.00 4.54
CA LYS A 218 4.47 20.97 4.18
C LYS A 218 3.85 19.91 3.27
N HIS A 219 2.62 19.50 3.52
CA HIS A 219 1.86 18.61 2.63
C HIS A 219 1.67 19.18 1.22
N LEU A 220 1.35 20.48 1.10
CA LEU A 220 1.20 21.15 -0.20
C LEU A 220 2.50 21.11 -1.00
N ALA A 221 3.65 21.31 -0.33
CA ALA A 221 4.96 21.27 -0.97
C ALA A 221 5.31 19.89 -1.56
N ARG A 222 4.67 18.82 -1.07
CA ARG A 222 4.87 17.42 -1.51
C ARG A 222 3.83 16.92 -2.52
N ILE A 223 2.87 17.75 -2.95
CA ILE A 223 1.93 17.36 -4.03
C ILE A 223 2.67 17.06 -5.34
N PRO A 224 3.65 17.86 -5.80
CA PRO A 224 4.35 17.60 -7.07
C PRO A 224 5.05 16.25 -7.13
N ASP A 225 5.51 15.72 -6.00
CA ASP A 225 6.18 14.41 -5.90
C ASP A 225 5.28 13.27 -6.42
N TYR A 226 3.96 13.47 -6.39
CA TYR A 226 2.94 12.53 -6.84
C TYR A 226 2.47 12.77 -8.28
N LEU A 227 2.92 13.83 -8.95
CA LEU A 227 2.41 14.24 -10.26
C LEU A 227 3.39 13.85 -11.36
N TRP A 228 2.89 13.13 -12.37
CA TRP A 228 3.68 12.65 -13.49
C TRP A 228 3.05 13.02 -14.83
N ILE A 229 3.87 13.59 -15.72
CA ILE A 229 3.45 13.90 -17.10
C ILE A 229 3.81 12.71 -17.98
N ALA A 230 2.80 11.99 -18.44
CA ALA A 230 2.92 10.93 -19.42
C ALA A 230 2.44 11.40 -20.81
N GLU A 231 2.57 10.54 -21.81
CA GLU A 231 2.14 10.78 -23.19
C GLU A 231 0.63 11.07 -23.33
N ASP A 232 -0.17 10.59 -22.39
CA ASP A 232 -1.63 10.80 -22.28
C ASP A 232 -2.00 11.94 -21.30
N GLY A 233 -1.01 12.69 -20.82
CA GLY A 233 -1.19 13.86 -19.96
C GLY A 233 -0.72 13.68 -18.52
N LEU A 234 -1.15 14.60 -17.66
CA LEU A 234 -0.77 14.61 -16.25
C LEU A 234 -1.59 13.61 -15.43
N LYS A 235 -0.93 12.73 -14.68
CA LYS A 235 -1.54 11.76 -13.77
C LYS A 235 -0.93 11.82 -12.37
N MET A 236 -1.69 11.35 -11.39
CA MET A 236 -1.19 11.16 -10.04
C MET A 236 -0.64 9.74 -9.90
N GLN A 237 0.64 9.60 -9.56
CA GLN A 237 1.27 8.33 -9.20
C GLN A 237 0.95 7.96 -7.75
N VAL A 238 1.30 6.74 -7.35
CA VAL A 238 1.18 6.32 -5.95
C VAL A 238 2.30 6.90 -5.08
N PHE A 239 3.53 7.05 -5.56
CA PHE A 239 4.67 7.79 -4.96
C PHE A 239 5.91 7.73 -5.88
N GLY A 240 6.01 6.70 -6.73
CA GLY A 240 7.10 6.46 -7.69
C GLY A 240 7.74 5.09 -7.48
N SER A 241 8.48 4.58 -8.47
CA SER A 241 9.13 3.24 -8.45
C SER A 241 10.66 3.31 -8.58
N GLN A 242 11.25 4.45 -8.19
CA GLN A 242 12.61 4.84 -8.56
C GLN A 242 13.67 3.82 -8.14
N LEU A 243 13.66 3.36 -6.89
CA LEU A 243 14.61 2.36 -6.43
C LEU A 243 14.32 1.00 -7.03
N TRP A 244 13.06 0.58 -7.05
CA TRP A 244 12.65 -0.71 -7.61
C TRP A 244 13.16 -0.87 -9.05
N ASP A 245 12.89 0.13 -9.89
CA ASP A 245 13.31 0.16 -11.29
C ASP A 245 14.84 0.25 -11.41
N CYS A 246 15.50 1.06 -10.57
CA CYS A 246 16.95 1.17 -10.57
C CYS A 246 17.64 -0.15 -10.23
N CYS A 247 17.13 -0.88 -9.23
CA CYS A 247 17.67 -2.18 -8.82
C CYS A 247 17.56 -3.20 -9.95
N PHE A 248 16.38 -3.34 -10.57
CA PHE A 248 16.22 -4.28 -11.68
C PHE A 248 16.99 -3.86 -12.93
N ALA A 249 17.07 -2.56 -13.25
CA ALA A 249 17.90 -2.08 -14.35
C ALA A 249 19.38 -2.42 -14.14
N VAL A 250 19.92 -2.21 -12.93
CA VAL A 250 21.29 -2.60 -12.58
C VAL A 250 21.51 -4.10 -12.73
N GLN A 251 20.60 -4.93 -12.21
CA GLN A 251 20.70 -6.38 -12.35
C GLN A 251 20.64 -6.84 -13.80
N ALA A 252 19.75 -6.27 -14.60
CA ALA A 252 19.62 -6.58 -16.02
C ALA A 252 20.89 -6.20 -16.80
N LEU A 253 21.48 -5.02 -16.52
CA LEU A 253 22.74 -4.61 -17.13
C LEU A 253 23.89 -5.54 -16.74
N VAL A 254 23.98 -5.94 -15.47
CA VAL A 254 25.00 -6.89 -15.01
C VAL A 254 24.81 -8.28 -15.64
N ALA A 255 23.58 -8.71 -15.87
CA ALA A 255 23.25 -9.99 -16.50
C ALA A 255 23.39 -9.96 -18.04
N SER A 256 23.58 -8.78 -18.64
CA SER A 256 23.73 -8.64 -20.09
C SER A 256 25.15 -8.99 -20.56
N ASP A 257 25.28 -9.38 -21.83
CA ASP A 257 26.58 -9.62 -22.48
C ASP A 257 27.26 -8.31 -22.97
N LEU A 258 26.82 -7.14 -22.48
CA LEU A 258 27.38 -5.85 -22.86
C LEU A 258 28.73 -5.58 -22.17
N SER A 259 29.59 -4.82 -22.85
CA SER A 259 30.92 -4.52 -22.31
C SER A 259 30.84 -3.51 -21.16
N LEU A 260 31.72 -3.63 -20.17
CA LEU A 260 31.82 -2.65 -19.07
C LEU A 260 32.15 -1.24 -19.55
N SER A 261 32.75 -1.09 -20.74
CA SER A 261 32.94 0.22 -21.39
C SER A 261 31.63 0.88 -21.80
N GLU A 262 30.61 0.10 -22.14
CA GLU A 262 29.29 0.62 -22.54
C GLU A 262 28.41 0.91 -21.32
N ILE A 263 28.40 -0.01 -20.34
CA ILE A 263 27.45 0.04 -19.22
C ILE A 263 28.04 0.59 -17.92
N GLY A 264 29.36 0.72 -17.81
CA GLY A 264 30.04 1.06 -16.56
C GLY A 264 29.57 2.38 -15.93
N PHE A 265 29.33 3.41 -16.75
CA PHE A 265 28.81 4.68 -16.26
C PHE A 265 27.39 4.56 -15.67
N ALA A 266 26.52 3.80 -16.34
CA ALA A 266 25.17 3.54 -15.84
C ALA A 266 25.20 2.74 -14.52
N LEU A 267 26.04 1.70 -14.45
CA LEU A 267 26.24 0.91 -13.23
C LEU A 267 26.76 1.77 -12.07
N LYS A 268 27.72 2.67 -12.33
CA LYS A 268 28.26 3.59 -11.31
C LYS A 268 27.19 4.51 -10.73
N ASN A 269 26.35 5.10 -11.59
CA ASN A 269 25.27 5.99 -11.17
C ASN A 269 24.15 5.22 -10.45
N GLY A 270 23.78 4.04 -10.94
CA GLY A 270 22.82 3.16 -10.27
C GLY A 270 23.34 2.74 -8.89
N HIS A 271 24.61 2.36 -8.77
CA HIS A 271 25.24 2.04 -7.49
C HIS A 271 25.22 3.22 -6.53
N PHE A 272 25.57 4.42 -7.01
CA PHE A 272 25.51 5.64 -6.21
C PHE A 272 24.09 5.89 -5.70
N TYR A 273 23.10 5.86 -6.59
CA TYR A 273 21.70 6.08 -6.24
C TYR A 273 21.18 5.07 -5.22
N ILE A 274 21.42 3.77 -5.44
CA ILE A 274 21.01 2.71 -4.51
C ILE A 274 21.63 2.95 -3.13
N LYS A 275 22.93 3.25 -3.04
CA LYS A 275 23.58 3.50 -1.74
C LYS A 275 23.01 4.71 -1.02
N GLU A 276 22.81 5.83 -1.72
CA GLU A 276 22.28 7.04 -1.09
C GLU A 276 20.81 6.91 -0.70
N SER A 277 20.07 6.00 -1.35
CA SER A 277 18.66 5.73 -1.08
C SER A 277 18.42 4.83 0.14
N GLN A 278 19.46 4.26 0.76
CA GLN A 278 19.29 3.42 1.95
C GLN A 278 18.74 4.24 3.11
N VAL A 279 17.71 3.74 3.81
CA VAL A 279 17.15 4.42 4.98
C VAL A 279 18.16 4.42 6.14
N LYS A 280 18.51 5.61 6.64
CA LYS A 280 19.61 5.81 7.59
C LYS A 280 19.21 5.63 9.05
N ASP A 281 17.96 5.96 9.36
CA ASP A 281 17.43 6.04 10.72
C ASP A 281 16.11 5.27 10.84
N ASN A 282 15.82 4.78 12.04
CA ASN A 282 14.49 4.28 12.36
C ASN A 282 13.49 5.45 12.47
N PRO A 283 12.18 5.17 12.41
CA PRO A 283 11.19 6.21 12.68
C PRO A 283 11.40 6.76 14.09
N SER A 284 11.05 8.03 14.27
CA SER A 284 11.36 8.81 15.48
C SER A 284 10.67 8.25 16.73
N GLY A 285 11.31 8.43 17.89
CA GLY A 285 10.73 8.10 19.20
C GLY A 285 10.39 6.62 19.38
N ASP A 286 9.32 6.34 20.12
CA ASP A 286 8.80 4.98 20.32
C ASP A 286 7.88 4.56 19.16
N PHE A 287 8.50 4.31 18.01
CA PHE A 287 7.82 4.01 16.75
C PHE A 287 6.93 2.76 16.80
N LYS A 288 7.17 1.84 17.73
CA LYS A 288 6.34 0.65 17.93
C LYS A 288 4.96 1.01 18.47
N THR A 289 4.87 1.98 19.38
CA THR A 289 3.58 2.49 19.88
C THR A 289 2.81 3.24 18.80
N MET A 290 3.52 3.71 17.77
CA MET A 290 2.97 4.37 16.59
C MET A 290 2.75 3.41 15.42
N TYR A 291 2.85 2.10 15.67
CA TYR A 291 2.58 1.04 14.71
C TYR A 291 3.48 1.07 13.48
N ARG A 292 4.76 1.42 13.66
CA ARG A 292 5.79 1.27 12.63
C ARG A 292 6.73 0.14 12.99
N HIS A 293 7.35 -0.45 11.96
CA HIS A 293 8.44 -1.40 12.11
C HIS A 293 9.81 -0.72 11.99
N VAL A 294 10.87 -1.47 12.30
CA VAL A 294 12.26 -1.02 12.11
C VAL A 294 12.52 -0.74 10.62
N SER A 295 13.15 0.39 10.30
CA SER A 295 13.41 0.80 8.91
C SER A 295 14.88 1.12 8.64
N LYS A 296 15.71 1.27 9.67
CA LYS A 296 17.14 1.53 9.51
C LYS A 296 17.82 0.41 8.73
N GLY A 297 18.56 0.78 7.69
CA GLY A 297 19.25 -0.13 6.78
C GLY A 297 18.34 -0.77 5.73
N SER A 298 17.05 -0.40 5.70
CA SER A 298 16.14 -0.83 4.65
C SER A 298 16.32 -0.02 3.37
N TRP A 299 15.60 -0.45 2.36
CA TRP A 299 15.24 0.36 1.23
C TRP A 299 13.72 0.39 1.05
N THR A 300 13.23 1.51 0.52
CA THR A 300 11.83 1.74 0.16
C THR A 300 11.58 1.36 -1.31
N PHE A 301 10.34 1.38 -1.77
CA PHE A 301 10.04 1.16 -3.19
C PHE A 301 10.45 2.34 -4.08
N SER A 302 10.37 3.57 -3.57
CA SER A 302 10.67 4.82 -4.27
C SER A 302 12.05 5.36 -3.91
N ASP A 303 12.16 6.24 -2.92
CA ASP A 303 13.40 6.87 -2.47
C ASP A 303 13.50 6.95 -0.93
N GLN A 304 14.64 7.43 -0.44
CA GLN A 304 14.94 7.51 1.00
C GLN A 304 13.92 8.36 1.79
N ASP A 305 13.36 9.41 1.19
CA ASP A 305 12.45 10.33 1.87
C ASP A 305 11.10 9.68 2.17
N HIS A 306 10.67 8.70 1.36
CA HIS A 306 9.44 7.94 1.58
C HIS A 306 9.44 7.23 2.95
N GLY A 307 10.60 6.73 3.38
CA GLY A 307 10.81 6.19 4.73
C GLY A 307 10.06 4.91 5.08
N TRP A 308 9.27 4.33 4.16
CA TRP A 308 8.57 3.06 4.34
C TRP A 308 9.41 1.89 3.79
N GLN A 309 9.96 1.10 4.71
CA GLN A 309 10.74 -0.07 4.37
C GLN A 309 9.92 -1.12 3.61
N THR A 310 10.55 -1.84 2.68
CA THR A 310 9.95 -2.97 1.99
C THR A 310 10.96 -4.11 1.87
N SER A 311 10.54 -5.34 2.14
CA SER A 311 11.42 -6.51 2.26
C SER A 311 12.08 -6.88 0.93
N ASP A 312 11.32 -6.98 -0.15
CA ASP A 312 11.84 -7.24 -1.50
C ASP A 312 12.72 -6.11 -2.00
N CYS A 313 12.31 -4.84 -1.84
CA CYS A 313 13.12 -3.68 -2.22
C CYS A 313 14.46 -3.69 -1.48
N THR A 314 14.44 -3.99 -0.19
CA THR A 314 15.66 -4.17 0.62
C THR A 314 16.51 -5.32 0.10
N ALA A 315 15.91 -6.46 -0.22
CA ALA A 315 16.63 -7.62 -0.73
C ALA A 315 17.24 -7.35 -2.11
N GLU A 316 16.50 -6.76 -3.04
CA GLU A 316 16.97 -6.42 -4.39
C GLU A 316 18.09 -5.37 -4.36
N ALA A 317 17.94 -4.32 -3.54
CA ALA A 317 18.99 -3.32 -3.34
C ALA A 317 20.25 -3.90 -2.69
N LEU A 318 20.09 -4.72 -1.64
CA LEU A 318 21.19 -5.46 -1.01
C LEU A 318 21.92 -6.34 -2.03
N LYS A 319 21.17 -7.07 -2.86
CA LYS A 319 21.71 -7.93 -3.93
C LYS A 319 22.52 -7.11 -4.93
N CYS A 320 22.00 -5.96 -5.39
CA CYS A 320 22.74 -5.03 -6.26
C CYS A 320 24.06 -4.56 -5.62
N CYS A 321 24.02 -4.08 -4.36
CA CYS A 321 25.21 -3.62 -3.65
C CYS A 321 26.27 -4.75 -3.55
N LEU A 322 25.85 -5.97 -3.23
CA LEU A 322 26.73 -7.12 -3.13
C LEU A 322 27.32 -7.53 -4.48
N MET A 323 26.51 -7.61 -5.53
CA MET A 323 26.97 -7.93 -6.89
C MET A 323 28.02 -6.93 -7.38
N LEU A 324 27.72 -5.63 -7.26
CA LEU A 324 28.63 -4.57 -7.70
C LEU A 324 29.90 -4.49 -6.84
N SER A 325 29.84 -4.90 -5.57
CA SER A 325 31.04 -4.94 -4.71
C SER A 325 32.12 -5.93 -5.19
N THR A 326 31.76 -6.89 -6.06
CA THR A 326 32.68 -7.86 -6.66
C THR A 326 33.34 -7.35 -7.95
N MET A 327 32.94 -6.18 -8.44
CA MET A 327 33.45 -5.56 -9.66
C MET A 327 34.52 -4.50 -9.36
N ASN A 328 35.22 -4.02 -10.40
CA ASN A 328 36.26 -2.99 -10.24
C ASN A 328 35.64 -1.66 -9.76
N PRO A 329 36.05 -1.11 -8.60
CA PRO A 329 35.47 0.10 -8.03
C PRO A 329 35.72 1.36 -8.86
N GLU A 330 36.72 1.38 -9.74
CA GLU A 330 36.94 2.49 -10.67
C GLU A 330 35.81 2.59 -11.70
N ILE A 331 35.23 1.43 -12.07
CA ILE A 331 34.14 1.31 -13.04
C ILE A 331 32.79 1.56 -12.36
N VAL A 332 32.48 0.82 -11.28
CA VAL A 332 31.13 0.82 -10.67
C VAL A 332 31.03 1.67 -9.41
N GLY A 333 32.09 2.36 -9.01
CA GLY A 333 32.16 3.13 -7.78
C GLY A 333 32.50 2.28 -6.54
N GLN A 334 32.82 2.97 -5.45
CA GLN A 334 33.20 2.33 -4.19
C GLN A 334 32.04 1.53 -3.59
N LYS A 335 32.35 0.38 -2.98
CA LYS A 335 31.37 -0.42 -2.24
C LYS A 335 30.82 0.34 -1.03
N ILE A 336 29.60 -0.02 -0.64
CA ILE A 336 29.01 0.42 0.62
C ILE A 336 29.74 -0.22 1.81
N ASP A 337 29.73 0.46 2.96
CA ASP A 337 30.27 -0.08 4.21
C ASP A 337 29.48 -1.34 4.63
N SER A 338 30.19 -2.43 4.91
CA SER A 338 29.58 -3.72 5.29
C SER A 338 28.69 -3.59 6.52
N SER A 339 29.01 -2.71 7.47
CA SER A 339 28.20 -2.50 8.68
C SER A 339 26.79 -2.01 8.37
N LEU A 340 26.61 -1.26 7.27
CA LEU A 340 25.30 -0.81 6.80
C LEU A 340 24.50 -1.96 6.19
N LEU A 341 25.16 -2.90 5.51
CA LEU A 341 24.52 -4.11 4.96
C LEU A 341 24.01 -5.04 6.07
N TYR A 342 24.68 -5.07 7.22
CA TYR A 342 24.26 -5.89 8.35
C TYR A 342 22.91 -5.44 8.92
N HIS A 343 22.58 -4.14 8.85
CA HIS A 343 21.25 -3.66 9.20
C HIS A 343 20.18 -4.22 8.25
N SER A 344 20.45 -4.26 6.94
CA SER A 344 19.57 -4.84 5.94
C SER A 344 19.33 -6.33 6.16
N VAL A 345 20.38 -7.08 6.51
CA VAL A 345 20.27 -8.52 6.84
C VAL A 345 19.41 -8.73 8.08
N ASN A 346 19.65 -7.98 9.15
CA ASN A 346 18.85 -8.07 10.37
C ASN A 346 17.38 -7.71 10.12
N LEU A 347 17.13 -6.73 9.24
CA LEU A 347 15.78 -6.39 8.81
C LEU A 347 15.13 -7.59 8.12
N LEU A 348 15.72 -8.14 7.06
CA LEU A 348 15.14 -9.28 6.30
C LEU A 348 14.86 -10.50 7.20
N LEU A 349 15.79 -10.83 8.12
CA LEU A 349 15.59 -11.91 9.08
C LEU A 349 14.38 -11.67 10.00
N SER A 350 14.04 -10.41 10.30
CA SER A 350 12.91 -10.06 11.18
C SER A 350 11.53 -10.24 10.54
N TYR A 351 11.44 -10.40 9.21
CA TYR A 351 10.18 -10.56 8.48
C TYR A 351 9.75 -12.01 8.32
N GLN A 352 10.66 -12.96 8.58
CA GLN A 352 10.35 -14.37 8.35
C GLN A 352 9.30 -14.85 9.36
N SER A 353 8.15 -15.24 8.85
CA SER A 353 7.09 -15.88 9.61
C SER A 353 7.42 -17.32 9.96
N GLU A 354 6.63 -17.93 10.84
CA GLU A 354 6.82 -19.33 11.27
C GLU A 354 6.72 -20.33 10.11
N ASN A 355 5.92 -20.01 9.09
CA ASN A 355 5.78 -20.81 7.86
C ASN A 355 6.99 -20.68 6.91
N GLY A 356 7.95 -19.79 7.21
CA GLY A 356 9.16 -19.53 6.43
C GLY A 356 9.05 -18.41 5.39
N GLY A 357 7.84 -17.93 5.10
CA GLY A 357 7.59 -16.87 4.14
C GLY A 357 7.90 -15.48 4.69
N LEU A 358 8.04 -14.50 3.79
CA LEU A 358 8.26 -13.10 4.09
C LEU A 358 7.12 -12.25 3.54
N SER A 359 6.72 -11.27 4.34
CA SER A 359 5.78 -10.22 4.00
C SER A 359 6.46 -9.00 3.37
N SER A 360 5.67 -8.05 2.86
CA SER A 360 6.17 -6.87 2.15
C SER A 360 6.68 -5.76 3.08
N TRP A 361 5.84 -5.18 3.96
CA TRP A 361 6.22 -3.97 4.72
C TRP A 361 6.50 -4.21 6.20
N GLU A 362 5.82 -5.16 6.82
CA GLU A 362 5.93 -5.43 8.26
C GLU A 362 5.78 -6.93 8.53
N PRO A 363 6.23 -7.48 9.67
CA PRO A 363 6.05 -8.89 9.97
C PRO A 363 4.57 -9.30 9.98
N ALA A 364 4.24 -10.37 9.26
CA ALA A 364 2.92 -10.99 9.32
C ALA A 364 2.71 -11.70 10.68
N GLY A 365 1.44 -11.87 11.08
CA GLY A 365 1.13 -12.48 12.38
C GLY A 365 -0.30 -12.25 12.88
N ALA A 366 -1.10 -11.47 12.16
CA ALA A 366 -2.51 -11.31 12.43
C ALA A 366 -3.32 -12.53 11.94
N GLN A 367 -4.45 -12.81 12.58
CA GLN A 367 -5.23 -14.00 12.25
C GLN A 367 -6.07 -13.78 10.97
N ALA A 368 -6.04 -14.77 10.06
CA ALA A 368 -6.75 -14.72 8.77
C ALA A 368 -8.25 -14.42 8.85
N TRP A 369 -8.92 -14.77 9.96
CA TRP A 369 -10.35 -14.45 10.12
C TRP A 369 -10.62 -12.94 10.14
N LEU A 370 -9.61 -12.09 10.38
CA LEU A 370 -9.74 -10.64 10.31
C LEU A 370 -10.09 -10.16 8.90
N GLU A 371 -9.82 -10.92 7.84
CA GLU A 371 -10.31 -10.57 6.49
C GLU A 371 -11.83 -10.56 6.36
N LEU A 372 -12.55 -11.26 7.24
CA LEU A 372 -14.01 -11.11 7.34
C LEU A 372 -14.43 -9.68 7.68
N LEU A 373 -13.48 -8.85 8.13
CA LEU A 373 -13.69 -7.44 8.43
C LEU A 373 -13.29 -6.51 7.29
N ASN A 374 -12.95 -7.03 6.11
CA ASN A 374 -12.50 -6.25 4.96
C ASN A 374 -13.52 -5.15 4.59
N PRO A 375 -13.22 -3.88 4.84
CA PRO A 375 -14.22 -2.80 4.77
C PRO A 375 -14.48 -2.27 3.35
N THR A 376 -13.91 -2.89 2.31
CA THR A 376 -14.06 -2.46 0.92
C THR A 376 -14.63 -3.56 0.04
N GLU A 377 -15.45 -3.15 -0.92
CA GLU A 377 -16.04 -4.04 -1.91
C GLU A 377 -15.11 -4.28 -3.11
N VAL A 378 -14.07 -3.46 -3.30
CA VAL A 378 -13.26 -3.42 -4.54
C VAL A 378 -11.90 -4.12 -4.43
N PHE A 379 -11.45 -4.46 -3.22
CA PHE A 379 -10.14 -5.10 -2.98
C PHE A 379 -10.31 -6.31 -2.06
N ALA A 380 -9.47 -7.34 -2.26
CA ALA A 380 -9.40 -8.51 -1.39
C ALA A 380 -8.04 -8.55 -0.69
N ASP A 381 -7.97 -9.29 0.43
CA ASP A 381 -6.73 -9.60 1.14
C ASP A 381 -5.96 -8.35 1.58
N ILE A 382 -6.70 -7.37 2.13
CA ILE A 382 -6.15 -6.08 2.54
C ILE A 382 -6.21 -5.85 4.06
N VAL A 383 -6.75 -6.76 4.86
CA VAL A 383 -6.88 -6.49 6.30
C VAL A 383 -5.61 -6.85 7.04
N ILE A 384 -4.98 -7.97 6.68
CA ILE A 384 -3.76 -8.44 7.31
C ILE A 384 -2.59 -8.45 6.34
N GLU A 385 -1.38 -8.45 6.89
CA GLU A 385 -0.18 -8.66 6.11
C GLU A 385 0.02 -10.16 5.84
N TYR A 386 0.37 -10.50 4.59
CA TYR A 386 0.59 -11.87 4.13
C TYR A 386 2.06 -12.11 3.81
N GLU A 387 2.44 -13.38 3.79
CA GLU A 387 3.71 -13.79 3.21
C GLU A 387 3.57 -14.06 1.70
N TYR A 388 4.56 -13.60 0.93
CA TYR A 388 4.53 -13.64 -0.53
C TYR A 388 5.71 -14.44 -1.09
N VAL A 389 5.46 -15.13 -2.20
CA VAL A 389 6.48 -15.89 -2.97
C VAL A 389 7.59 -14.95 -3.43
N GLU A 390 7.21 -13.76 -3.86
CA GLU A 390 8.07 -12.72 -4.41
C GLU A 390 9.05 -12.21 -3.37
N CYS A 391 8.54 -11.73 -2.23
CA CYS A 391 9.36 -11.21 -1.13
C CYS A 391 10.29 -12.29 -0.56
N THR A 392 9.78 -13.51 -0.41
CA THR A 392 10.56 -14.66 0.08
C THR A 392 11.70 -15.01 -0.88
N SER A 393 11.41 -15.06 -2.19
CA SER A 393 12.41 -15.37 -3.21
C SER A 393 13.53 -14.33 -3.28
N SER A 394 13.18 -13.05 -3.32
CA SER A 394 14.16 -11.95 -3.35
C SER A 394 15.09 -12.00 -2.14
N ALA A 395 14.55 -12.26 -0.95
CA ALA A 395 15.34 -12.39 0.27
C ALA A 395 16.30 -13.59 0.25
N ILE A 396 15.86 -14.76 -0.23
CA ILE A 396 16.76 -15.93 -0.41
C ILE A 396 17.94 -15.54 -1.31
N GLN A 397 17.67 -14.94 -2.47
CA GLN A 397 18.71 -14.56 -3.43
C GLN A 397 19.74 -13.60 -2.83
N ALA A 398 19.26 -12.57 -2.13
CA ALA A 398 20.13 -11.59 -1.49
C ALA A 398 20.97 -12.20 -0.35
N LEU A 399 20.34 -13.01 0.52
CA LEU A 399 21.00 -13.59 1.69
C LEU A 399 22.00 -14.69 1.33
N VAL A 400 21.73 -15.48 0.28
CA VAL A 400 22.70 -16.46 -0.25
C VAL A 400 23.97 -15.75 -0.73
N LEU A 401 23.82 -14.66 -1.49
CA LEU A 401 24.95 -13.86 -1.95
C LEU A 401 25.67 -13.17 -0.78
N PHE A 402 24.93 -12.62 0.18
CA PHE A 402 25.49 -12.00 1.37
C PHE A 402 26.34 -12.99 2.16
N LYS A 403 25.81 -14.18 2.47
CA LYS A 403 26.51 -15.24 3.21
C LYS A 403 27.82 -15.64 2.53
N LYS A 404 27.85 -15.69 1.20
CA LYS A 404 29.06 -15.99 0.43
C LYS A 404 30.15 -14.92 0.60
N LEU A 405 29.77 -13.64 0.68
CA LEU A 405 30.70 -12.51 0.76
C LEU A 405 31.05 -12.12 2.21
N HIS A 406 30.19 -12.46 3.18
CA HIS A 406 30.30 -12.13 4.60
C HIS A 406 30.04 -13.36 5.50
N PRO A 407 30.83 -14.44 5.38
CA PRO A 407 30.59 -15.70 6.09
C PRO A 407 30.69 -15.61 7.62
N GLU A 408 31.24 -14.52 8.15
CA GLU A 408 31.35 -14.25 9.58
C GLU A 408 30.07 -13.68 10.21
N HIS A 409 29.10 -13.23 9.41
CA HIS A 409 27.91 -12.54 9.91
C HIS A 409 26.64 -13.39 9.80
N LYS A 410 26.17 -13.93 10.94
CA LYS A 410 24.87 -14.61 11.07
C LYS A 410 24.63 -15.79 10.11
N THR A 411 25.70 -16.47 9.71
CA THR A 411 25.64 -17.60 8.76
C THR A 411 24.66 -18.69 9.19
N VAL A 412 24.62 -19.03 10.49
CA VAL A 412 23.71 -20.06 11.01
C VAL A 412 22.25 -19.62 10.87
N GLU A 413 21.93 -18.38 11.27
CA GLU A 413 20.57 -17.85 11.14
C GLU A 413 20.13 -17.70 9.68
N ILE A 414 21.06 -17.35 8.79
CA ILE A 414 20.80 -17.26 7.35
C ILE A 414 20.56 -18.65 6.74
N ASP A 415 21.32 -19.68 7.14
CA ASP A 415 21.10 -21.05 6.68
C ASP A 415 19.71 -21.56 7.11
N ASP A 416 19.34 -21.36 8.38
CA ASP A 416 18.02 -21.70 8.89
C ASP A 416 16.91 -20.94 8.15
N PHE A 417 17.13 -19.65 7.87
CA PHE A 417 16.21 -18.82 7.09
C PHE A 417 15.99 -19.41 5.69
N ILE A 418 17.06 -19.72 4.96
CA ILE A 418 16.99 -20.21 3.57
C ILE A 418 16.25 -21.55 3.52
N VAL A 419 16.47 -22.44 4.49
CA VAL A 419 15.77 -23.74 4.55
C VAL A 419 14.27 -23.55 4.70
N LYS A 420 13.82 -22.70 5.64
CA LYS A 420 12.40 -22.42 5.85
C LYS A 420 11.76 -21.69 4.67
N ALA A 421 12.45 -20.69 4.15
CA ALA A 421 11.97 -19.90 3.00
C ALA A 421 11.83 -20.76 1.74
N SER A 422 12.78 -21.65 1.47
CA SER A 422 12.68 -22.60 0.35
C SER A 422 11.51 -23.55 0.52
N LYS A 423 11.29 -24.04 1.74
CA LYS A 423 10.14 -24.89 2.06
C LYS A 423 8.82 -24.14 1.83
N PHE A 424 8.73 -22.88 2.25
CA PHE A 424 7.57 -22.03 1.97
C PHE A 424 7.27 -21.93 0.46
N LEU A 425 8.31 -21.73 -0.37
CA LEU A 425 8.15 -21.68 -1.83
C LEU A 425 7.61 -23.01 -2.37
N GLU A 426 8.15 -24.16 -1.92
CA GLU A 426 7.66 -25.49 -2.34
C GLU A 426 6.21 -25.73 -1.88
N ASP A 427 5.88 -25.36 -0.65
CA ASP A 427 4.56 -25.60 -0.03
C ASP A 427 3.45 -24.68 -0.63
N ASN A 428 3.80 -23.52 -1.19
CA ASN A 428 2.87 -22.59 -1.85
C ASN A 428 2.72 -22.79 -3.37
N GLN A 429 3.39 -23.79 -3.95
CA GLN A 429 3.25 -24.09 -5.38
C GLN A 429 1.86 -24.68 -5.68
N TYR A 430 1.22 -24.20 -6.75
CA TYR A 430 -0.06 -24.75 -7.18
C TYR A 430 0.12 -26.15 -7.79
N PRO A 431 -0.92 -27.00 -7.79
CA PRO A 431 -0.82 -28.36 -8.33
C PRO A 431 -0.37 -28.45 -9.79
N ASN A 432 -0.68 -27.43 -10.60
CA ASN A 432 -0.25 -27.31 -12.00
C ASN A 432 1.23 -26.92 -12.18
N GLY A 433 1.94 -26.56 -11.10
CA GLY A 433 3.34 -26.15 -11.12
C GLY A 433 3.58 -24.64 -11.06
N SER A 434 2.54 -23.81 -11.18
CA SER A 434 2.69 -22.35 -11.13
C SER A 434 2.71 -21.80 -9.71
N TRP A 435 3.14 -20.55 -9.56
CA TRP A 435 2.84 -19.72 -8.39
C TRP A 435 2.02 -18.50 -8.81
N TYR A 436 1.10 -18.08 -7.95
CA TYR A 436 0.31 -16.85 -8.16
C TYR A 436 1.19 -15.62 -7.90
N GLY A 437 1.11 -14.63 -8.79
CA GLY A 437 1.77 -13.34 -8.61
C GLY A 437 0.82 -12.33 -8.00
N ASN A 438 1.17 -11.81 -6.82
CA ASN A 438 0.40 -10.80 -6.09
C ASN A 438 0.82 -9.37 -6.48
N TRP A 439 2.11 -9.20 -6.80
CA TRP A 439 2.69 -7.88 -7.15
C TRP A 439 3.01 -7.72 -8.64
N GLY A 440 2.69 -8.72 -9.46
CA GLY A 440 2.85 -8.71 -10.92
C GLY A 440 1.92 -9.72 -11.60
N ILE A 441 1.58 -9.50 -12.88
CA ILE A 441 0.48 -10.18 -13.58
C ILE A 441 0.97 -11.42 -14.35
N CYS A 442 0.44 -12.61 -14.12
CA CYS A 442 0.17 -13.12 -12.79
C CYS A 442 1.05 -14.37 -12.57
N PHE A 443 0.67 -15.50 -13.18
CA PHE A 443 1.37 -16.76 -12.97
C PHE A 443 2.79 -16.82 -13.55
N ILE A 444 3.08 -16.14 -14.65
CA ILE A 444 4.45 -16.06 -15.20
C ILE A 444 5.36 -15.34 -14.21
N TYR A 445 4.90 -14.22 -13.63
CA TYR A 445 5.64 -13.43 -12.66
C TYR A 445 5.90 -14.22 -11.37
N GLY A 446 4.85 -14.78 -10.76
CA GLY A 446 5.00 -15.61 -9.56
C GLY A 446 5.90 -16.82 -9.79
N THR A 447 5.77 -17.49 -10.95
CA THR A 447 6.57 -18.67 -11.28
C THR A 447 8.04 -18.34 -11.55
N TRP A 448 8.34 -17.21 -12.19
CA TRP A 448 9.70 -16.71 -12.35
C TRP A 448 10.40 -16.55 -10.99
N LEU A 449 9.75 -15.88 -10.05
CA LEU A 449 10.30 -15.65 -8.72
C LEU A 449 10.38 -16.93 -7.91
N GLY A 450 9.36 -17.80 -7.95
CA GLY A 450 9.38 -19.10 -7.29
C GLY A 450 10.57 -19.97 -7.73
N ILE A 451 10.80 -20.08 -9.04
CA ILE A 451 11.97 -20.79 -9.58
C ILE A 451 13.28 -20.10 -9.15
N GLY A 452 13.37 -18.78 -9.27
CA GLY A 452 14.59 -18.02 -8.94
C GLY A 452 15.04 -18.21 -7.49
N GLY A 453 14.09 -18.19 -6.55
CA GLY A 453 14.36 -18.40 -5.13
C GLY A 453 14.84 -19.82 -4.84
N LEU A 454 14.20 -20.83 -5.43
CA LEU A 454 14.61 -22.23 -5.28
C LEU A 454 16.00 -22.49 -5.87
N ILE A 455 16.29 -21.94 -7.06
CA ILE A 455 17.63 -22.04 -7.66
C ILE A 455 18.69 -21.41 -6.76
N ALA A 456 18.42 -20.22 -6.23
CA ALA A 456 19.34 -19.56 -5.31
C ALA A 456 19.59 -20.36 -4.03
N ALA A 457 18.58 -21.10 -3.55
CA ALA A 457 18.70 -22.03 -2.43
C ALA A 457 19.45 -23.34 -2.77
N GLY A 458 19.99 -23.50 -3.99
CA GLY A 458 20.74 -24.68 -4.41
C GLY A 458 19.88 -25.82 -4.98
N LYS A 459 18.59 -25.55 -5.27
CA LYS A 459 17.73 -26.49 -5.99
C LYS A 459 17.97 -26.41 -7.49
N SER A 460 17.61 -27.46 -8.20
CA SER A 460 17.76 -27.58 -9.65
C SER A 460 16.64 -28.42 -10.24
N TYR A 461 16.56 -28.45 -11.58
CA TYR A 461 15.62 -29.30 -12.29
C TYR A 461 15.75 -30.80 -11.91
N SER A 462 16.97 -31.25 -11.60
CA SER A 462 17.24 -32.66 -11.30
C SER A 462 16.96 -33.06 -9.85
N ASN A 463 16.95 -32.12 -8.90
CA ASN A 463 16.79 -32.41 -7.48
C ASN A 463 15.53 -31.81 -6.83
N CYS A 464 14.71 -31.08 -7.60
CA CYS A 464 13.52 -30.41 -7.10
C CYS A 464 12.32 -30.60 -8.04
N VAL A 465 11.33 -31.36 -7.55
CA VAL A 465 10.09 -31.62 -8.29
C VAL A 465 9.32 -30.34 -8.56
N ALA A 466 9.36 -29.37 -7.64
CA ALA A 466 8.69 -28.08 -7.83
C ALA A 466 9.22 -27.34 -9.06
N ILE A 467 10.55 -27.27 -9.25
CA ILE A 467 11.15 -26.66 -10.45
C ILE A 467 10.73 -27.42 -11.72
N SER A 468 10.74 -28.76 -11.70
CA SER A 468 10.34 -29.55 -12.87
C SER A 468 8.89 -29.30 -13.28
N LYS A 469 7.96 -29.25 -12.32
CA LYS A 469 6.55 -28.90 -12.58
C LYS A 469 6.39 -27.48 -13.09
N ALA A 470 7.13 -26.53 -12.53
CA ALA A 470 7.08 -25.13 -12.94
C ALA A 470 7.54 -24.92 -14.39
N VAL A 471 8.61 -25.60 -14.79
CA VAL A 471 9.07 -25.61 -16.18
C VAL A 471 8.03 -26.24 -17.09
N GLN A 472 7.41 -27.35 -16.68
CA GLN A 472 6.33 -27.97 -17.46
C GLN A 472 5.14 -27.01 -17.63
N PHE A 473 4.73 -26.31 -16.57
CA PHE A 473 3.71 -25.27 -16.61
C PHE A 473 4.08 -24.21 -17.67
N LEU A 474 5.26 -23.61 -17.57
CA LEU A 474 5.70 -22.54 -18.48
C LEU A 474 5.77 -22.99 -19.95
N LEU A 475 6.19 -24.24 -20.21
CA LEU A 475 6.28 -24.78 -21.58
C LEU A 475 4.92 -25.16 -22.18
N THR A 476 3.87 -25.26 -21.37
CA THR A 476 2.51 -25.63 -21.81
C THR A 476 1.49 -24.51 -21.65
N SER A 477 1.94 -23.33 -21.18
CA SER A 477 1.12 -22.13 -20.95
C SER A 477 0.71 -21.45 -22.24
#